data_AF-A0A1I2WPD9-F1
#
_entry.id   AF-A0A1I2WPD9-F1
#
_cell.length_a   1.000
_cell.length_b   1.000
_cell.length_c   1.000
_cell.angle_alpha   90.00
_cell.angle_beta   90.00
_cell.angle_gamma   90.00
#
_symmetry.space_group_name_H-M   'P 1'
#
loop_
_entity.id
_entity.type
_entity.pdbx_description
1 polymer ?
#
loop_
_entity_poly.entity_id
_entity_poly.type
_entity_poly.pdbx_seq_one_letter_code
_entity_poly.pdbx_strand_id
1 'polypeptide(L)'
;MSIQRPALVPVPDPAPDPVSEPAAGPLFRIERGCPSPEELAALTAVLMAVTAGPGVAPDDTARKHQVVALWRRPERVTGFDGPRTWRAAA
;
A
#
# COMPACT_ATOMS: atom_id res chain seq x y z
N MET A 1 -23.25 -46.77 18.85
CA MET A 1 -22.22 -46.20 17.96
C MET A 1 -21.69 -44.94 18.61
N SER A 2 -20.51 -45.02 19.26
CA SER A 2 -19.89 -43.86 19.91
C SER A 2 -18.86 -43.25 18.98
N ILE A 3 -19.04 -41.97 18.64
CA ILE A 3 -18.10 -41.18 17.83
C ILE A 3 -17.08 -40.55 18.78
N GLN A 4 -15.84 -41.04 18.73
CA GLN A 4 -14.72 -40.47 19.46
C GLN A 4 -14.38 -39.10 18.83
N ARG A 5 -14.44 -38.00 19.61
CA ARG A 5 -13.96 -36.68 19.17
C ARG A 5 -12.42 -36.70 19.15
N PRO A 6 -11.75 -36.31 18.05
CA PRO A 6 -10.30 -36.23 18.02
C PRO A 6 -9.83 -35.09 18.95
N ALA A 7 -8.73 -35.32 19.66
CA ALA A 7 -8.10 -34.30 20.51
C ALA A 7 -7.55 -33.16 19.63
N LEU A 8 -7.89 -31.92 19.99
CA LEU A 8 -7.32 -30.71 19.38
C LEU A 8 -5.85 -30.61 19.80
N VAL A 9 -4.92 -30.79 18.86
CA VAL A 9 -3.50 -30.52 19.11
C VAL A 9 -3.37 -29.00 19.29
N PRO A 10 -2.85 -28.51 20.43
CA PRO A 10 -2.61 -27.09 20.60
C PRO A 10 -1.50 -26.69 19.60
N VAL A 11 -1.85 -25.84 18.64
CA VAL A 11 -0.86 -25.17 17.79
C VAL A 11 -0.05 -24.26 18.71
N PRO A 12 1.28 -24.43 18.81
CA PRO A 12 2.11 -23.51 19.58
C PRO A 12 1.94 -22.10 19.00
N ASP A 13 1.86 -21.11 19.88
CA ASP A 13 1.85 -19.69 19.50
C ASP A 13 3.03 -19.47 18.53
N PRO A 14 2.81 -18.95 17.30
CA PRO A 14 3.91 -18.72 16.39
C PRO A 14 4.91 -17.84 17.12
N ALA A 15 6.18 -18.28 17.14
CA ALA A 15 7.26 -17.45 17.63
C ALA A 15 7.11 -16.07 16.98
N PRO A 16 7.27 -14.96 17.73
CA PRO A 16 7.19 -13.64 17.15
C PRO A 16 8.08 -13.64 15.91
N ASP A 17 7.54 -13.16 14.78
CA ASP A 17 8.30 -13.05 13.55
C ASP A 17 9.68 -12.49 13.91
N PRO A 18 10.79 -13.12 13.49
CA PRO A 18 12.11 -12.55 13.75
C PRO A 18 12.02 -11.13 13.23
N VAL A 19 12.19 -10.16 14.15
CA VAL A 19 12.18 -8.72 13.86
C VAL A 19 12.83 -8.55 12.50
N SER A 20 12.02 -8.26 11.48
CA SER A 20 12.52 -8.11 10.12
C SER A 20 13.51 -6.97 10.17
N GLU A 21 14.80 -7.31 10.24
CA GLU A 21 15.87 -6.33 10.17
C GLU A 21 15.60 -5.55 8.89
N PRO A 22 15.53 -4.21 8.96
CA PRO A 22 15.21 -3.42 7.78
C PRO A 22 16.21 -3.78 6.71
N ALA A 23 15.73 -4.36 5.62
CA ALA A 23 16.57 -4.81 4.52
C ALA A 23 17.48 -3.62 4.14
N ALA A 24 18.79 -3.78 4.34
CA ALA A 24 19.78 -2.70 4.24
C ALA A 24 20.02 -2.19 2.80
N GLY A 25 19.06 -2.42 1.91
CA GLY A 25 19.06 -1.96 0.53
C GLY A 25 18.30 -0.64 0.35
N PRO A 26 18.39 -0.04 -0.85
CA PRO A 26 17.65 1.18 -1.18
C PRO A 26 16.13 0.98 -1.01
N LEU A 27 15.45 1.95 -0.38
CA LEU A 27 14.00 1.90 -0.11
C LEU A 27 13.17 1.81 -1.41
N PHE A 28 13.61 2.50 -2.46
CA PHE A 28 13.00 2.48 -3.78
C PHE A 28 14.03 2.87 -4.85
N ARG A 29 13.77 2.46 -6.09
CA ARG A 29 14.61 2.75 -7.26
C ARG A 29 13.96 3.81 -8.14
N ILE A 30 14.77 4.73 -8.64
CA ILE A 30 14.35 5.72 -9.64
C ILE A 30 14.65 5.14 -11.02
N GLU A 31 13.61 4.86 -11.80
CA GLU A 31 13.77 4.36 -13.17
C GLU A 31 14.02 5.49 -14.18
N ARG A 32 13.49 6.71 -13.92
CA ARG A 32 13.62 7.88 -14.79
C ARG A 32 13.59 9.19 -13.98
N GLY A 33 14.30 10.20 -14.48
CA GLY A 33 14.36 11.55 -13.89
C GLY A 33 15.44 11.71 -12.82
N CYS A 34 15.60 12.94 -12.34
CA CYS A 34 16.55 13.32 -11.29
C CYS A 34 15.80 14.14 -10.23
N PRO A 35 15.04 13.51 -9.32
CA PRO A 35 14.27 14.22 -8.31
C PRO A 35 15.18 14.97 -7.34
N SER A 36 14.70 16.09 -6.83
CA SER A 36 15.40 16.82 -5.79
C SER A 36 15.37 16.05 -4.46
N PRO A 37 16.29 16.36 -3.52
CA PRO A 37 16.25 15.80 -2.18
C PRO A 37 14.91 16.01 -1.47
N GLU A 38 14.28 17.16 -1.68
CA GLU A 38 12.98 17.52 -1.09
C GLU A 38 11.85 16.65 -1.64
N GLU A 39 11.85 16.36 -2.94
CA GLU A 39 10.86 15.47 -3.57
C GLU A 39 10.99 14.03 -3.04
N LEU A 40 12.23 13.55 -2.83
CA LEU A 40 12.48 12.23 -2.23
C LEU A 40 12.02 12.16 -0.76
N ALA A 41 12.24 13.23 0.01
CA ALA A 41 11.77 13.34 1.38
C ALA A 41 10.24 13.32 1.44
N ALA A 42 9.58 14.09 0.57
CA ALA A 42 8.12 14.12 0.46
C ALA A 42 7.54 12.74 0.12
N LEU A 43 8.11 12.05 -0.86
CA LEU A 43 7.69 10.69 -1.23
C LEU A 43 7.84 9.71 -0.06
N THR A 44 8.96 9.75 0.64
CA THR A 44 9.22 8.88 1.80
C THR A 44 8.21 9.14 2.93
N ALA A 45 7.92 10.40 3.22
CA ALA A 45 6.93 10.78 4.23
C ALA A 45 5.53 10.24 3.91
N VAL A 46 5.11 10.33 2.64
CA VAL A 46 3.83 9.77 2.17
C VAL A 46 3.82 8.25 2.33
N LEU A 47 4.89 7.57 1.90
CA LEU A 47 4.99 6.11 2.04
C LEU A 47 4.87 5.68 3.51
N MET A 48 5.60 6.34 4.42
CA MET A 48 5.49 6.06 5.85
C MET A 48 4.07 6.25 6.37
N ALA A 49 3.40 7.35 6.01
CA ALA A 49 2.03 7.62 6.42
C ALA A 49 1.04 6.56 5.93
N VAL A 50 1.17 6.10 4.69
CA VAL A 50 0.32 5.05 4.10
C VAL A 50 0.59 3.69 4.77
N THR A 51 1.85 3.37 5.06
CA THR A 51 2.24 2.08 5.65
C THR A 51 2.01 1.99 7.16
N ALA A 52 1.84 3.11 7.86
CA ALA A 52 1.66 3.14 9.33
C ALA A 52 0.36 2.48 9.82
N GLY A 53 -0.51 2.03 8.92
CA GLY A 53 -1.72 1.29 9.22
C GLY A 53 -2.84 2.14 9.85
N PRO A 54 -4.02 1.56 10.10
CA PRO A 54 -5.22 2.28 10.52
C PRO A 54 -5.16 3.00 11.90
N GLY A 55 -4.03 2.93 12.60
CA GLY A 55 -3.83 3.50 13.94
C GLY A 55 -3.35 4.95 13.96
N VAL A 56 -2.86 5.48 12.83
CA VAL A 56 -2.56 6.92 12.68
C VAL A 56 -3.84 7.55 12.13
N ALA A 57 -4.78 7.90 13.02
CA ALA A 57 -6.06 8.49 12.62
C ALA A 57 -5.81 9.83 11.91
N PRO A 58 -6.10 9.93 10.59
CA PRO A 58 -6.27 11.22 9.96
C PRO A 58 -7.58 11.82 10.49
N ASP A 59 -7.63 13.14 10.61
CA ASP A 59 -8.79 13.92 11.04
C ASP A 59 -10.11 13.38 10.43
N ASP A 60 -11.19 13.36 11.22
CA ASP A 60 -12.47 12.67 11.00
C ASP A 60 -13.18 13.04 9.67
N THR A 61 -12.67 14.05 8.96
CA THR A 61 -13.07 14.42 7.60
C THR A 61 -12.75 13.33 6.57
N ALA A 62 -11.69 12.54 6.74
CA ALA A 62 -11.31 11.48 5.82
C ALA A 62 -12.26 10.26 5.85
N ARG A 63 -12.99 10.04 6.96
CA ARG A 63 -13.82 8.86 7.18
C ARG A 63 -15.22 8.95 6.55
N LYS A 64 -15.70 10.17 6.27
CA LYS A 64 -17.07 10.39 5.74
C LYS A 64 -17.20 10.12 4.26
N HIS A 65 -16.11 10.07 3.52
CA HIS A 65 -16.08 9.45 2.22
C HIS A 65 -15.73 7.99 2.46
N GLN A 66 -16.72 7.09 2.41
CA GLN A 66 -16.43 5.72 2.03
C GLN A 66 -15.82 5.82 0.62
N VAL A 67 -14.50 5.95 0.57
CA VAL A 67 -13.73 6.04 -0.66
C VAL A 67 -13.84 4.66 -1.29
N VAL A 68 -14.91 4.45 -2.05
CA VAL A 68 -14.91 3.45 -3.11
C VAL A 68 -13.68 3.81 -3.91
N ALA A 69 -12.68 2.93 -3.88
CA ALA A 69 -11.43 3.14 -4.56
C ALA A 69 -11.76 3.51 -6.02
N LEU A 70 -11.60 4.80 -6.40
CA LEU A 70 -11.95 5.35 -7.72
C LEU A 70 -10.99 4.88 -8.82
N TRP A 71 -10.40 3.70 -8.62
CA TRP A 71 -9.47 3.07 -9.53
C TRP A 71 -10.21 2.81 -10.82
N ARG A 72 -9.98 3.70 -11.79
CA ARG A 72 -10.39 3.52 -13.17
C ARG A 72 -9.63 2.31 -13.67
N ARG A 73 -10.35 1.26 -14.06
CA ARG A 73 -9.80 0.11 -14.78
C ARG A 73 -9.33 0.61 -16.14
N PRO A 74 -8.01 0.80 -16.38
CA PRO A 74 -7.52 1.42 -17.61
C PRO A 74 -7.88 0.60 -18.85
N GLU A 75 -8.09 -0.71 -18.68
CA GLU A 75 -8.58 -1.61 -19.73
C GLU A 75 -10.06 -1.41 -20.09
N ARG A 76 -10.84 -0.70 -19.26
CA ARG A 76 -12.28 -0.43 -19.48
C ARG A 76 -12.60 1.02 -19.85
N VAL A 77 -11.59 1.88 -19.90
CA VAL A 77 -11.75 3.30 -20.20
C VAL A 77 -10.65 3.67 -21.18
N THR A 78 -11.01 4.18 -22.36
CA THR A 78 -10.02 4.75 -23.28
C THR A 78 -9.33 5.92 -22.59
N GLY A 79 -8.07 5.72 -22.18
CA GLY A 79 -7.35 6.64 -21.30
C GLY A 79 -6.99 7.99 -21.92
N PHE A 80 -7.29 8.19 -23.21
CA PHE A 80 -7.02 9.40 -23.96
C PHE A 80 -7.84 9.39 -25.26
N ASP A 81 -8.29 10.56 -25.71
CA ASP A 81 -9.11 10.70 -26.94
C ASP A 81 -8.33 10.42 -28.24
N GLY A 82 -7.00 10.31 -28.18
CA GLY A 82 -6.17 9.91 -29.31
C GLY A 82 -4.68 9.79 -28.95
N PRO A 83 -3.84 9.21 -29.82
CA PRO A 83 -2.45 8.82 -29.50
C PRO A 83 -1.53 9.96 -28.99
N ARG A 84 -1.92 11.22 -29.15
CA ARG A 84 -1.15 12.40 -28.72
C ARG A 84 -1.80 13.20 -27.60
N THR A 85 -2.97 12.81 -27.09
CA THR A 85 -3.69 13.58 -26.06
C THR A 85 -3.25 13.24 -24.64
N TRP A 86 -2.30 12.30 -24.46
CA TRP A 86 -1.69 11.98 -23.15
C TRP A 86 -0.83 13.11 -22.56
N ARG A 87 -0.44 14.12 -23.35
CA ARG A 87 0.38 15.27 -22.89
C ARG A 87 -0.43 16.49 -22.44
N ALA A 88 -1.75 16.49 -22.61
CA ALA A 88 -2.55 17.69 -22.37
C ALA A 88 -2.98 17.87 -20.89
N ALA A 89 -2.68 16.89 -20.02
CA ALA A 89 -2.80 17.09 -18.58
C ALA A 89 -1.53 17.80 -18.08
N ALA A 90 -1.54 19.14 -18.15
CA ALA A 90 -0.64 20.03 -17.43
C ALA A 90 -1.46 20.82 -16.41
#